data_AF-A0A3N6GWK8-F1
#
_entry.id   AF-A0A3N6GWK8-F1
#
_cell.length_a   1.000
_cell.length_b   1.000
_cell.length_c   1.000
_cell.angle_alpha   90.00
_cell.angle_beta   90.00
_cell.angle_gamma   90.00
#
_symmetry.space_group_name_H-M   'P 1'
#
loop_
_entity.id
_entity.type
_entity.pdbx_description
1 polymer ?
#
loop_
_entity_poly.entity_id
_entity_poly.type
_entity_poly.pdbx_seq_one_letter_code
_entity_poly.pdbx_strand_id
1 'polypeptide(L)'
;MATSQGTVSVDIAFGGAMYAVLPVDRLGLGLRVRPGDVTALIAAGREIRDALNAADAAEHPGDPRLSGVYGTVFTEEAGAPVERADGTWRLHHRNVTVFADGQVDRSPCGSGTAARVALLADAGELRLGDELRHESVVGSAFRARIERPTTVHGRPAVVPAVTGTAYATGTSRFTVDPDDTLVPGFVLR
;
A
#
# COMPACT_ATOMS: atom_id res chain seq x y z
N MET A 1 -6.02 -10.99 -13.93
CA MET A 1 -4.76 -11.06 -14.70
C MET A 1 -4.10 -12.41 -14.46
N ALA A 2 -3.43 -13.01 -15.45
CA ALA A 2 -2.69 -14.25 -15.27
C ALA A 2 -1.33 -13.99 -14.60
N THR A 3 -1.00 -14.76 -13.57
CA THR A 3 0.29 -14.83 -12.91
C THR A 3 0.77 -16.29 -12.93
N SER A 4 2.01 -16.54 -12.52
CA SER A 4 2.60 -17.85 -12.29
C SER A 4 1.80 -18.68 -11.27
N GLN A 5 0.91 -18.03 -10.52
CA GLN A 5 0.05 -18.60 -9.49
C GLN A 5 -1.42 -18.70 -9.93
N GLY A 6 -1.73 -18.38 -11.20
CA GLY A 6 -3.08 -18.43 -11.74
C GLY A 6 -3.70 -17.05 -12.00
N THR A 7 -5.02 -16.98 -12.13
CA THR A 7 -5.69 -15.70 -12.37
C THR A 7 -6.03 -15.02 -11.05
N VAL A 8 -5.51 -13.81 -10.84
CA VAL A 8 -5.82 -12.97 -9.67
C VAL A 8 -6.55 -11.69 -10.08
N SER A 9 -7.51 -11.27 -9.26
CA SER A 9 -8.23 -10.00 -9.39
C SER A 9 -7.75 -9.02 -8.34
N VAL A 10 -7.41 -7.82 -8.79
CA VAL A 10 -6.89 -6.73 -7.95
C VAL A 10 -7.71 -5.47 -8.19
N ASP A 11 -7.76 -4.62 -7.18
CA ASP A 11 -8.29 -3.27 -7.28
C ASP A 11 -7.12 -2.32 -7.56
N ILE A 12 -7.31 -1.30 -8.39
CA ILE A 12 -6.31 -0.26 -8.63
C ILE A 12 -6.80 1.03 -7.99
N ALA A 13 -6.02 1.57 -7.06
CA ALA A 13 -6.37 2.78 -6.33
C ALA A 13 -5.21 3.78 -6.24
N PHE A 14 -5.55 5.06 -6.30
CA PHE A 14 -4.59 6.16 -6.15
C PHE A 14 -4.61 6.72 -4.73
N GLY A 15 -3.44 6.76 -4.09
CA GLY A 15 -3.24 7.33 -2.75
C GLY A 15 -2.04 8.29 -2.67
N GLY A 16 -1.68 8.92 -3.80
CA GLY A 16 -0.41 9.63 -4.01
C GLY A 16 0.53 8.87 -4.95
N ALA A 17 0.32 7.56 -5.09
CA ALA A 17 0.81 6.70 -6.16
C ALA A 17 -0.30 5.66 -6.49
N MET A 18 -0.24 5.04 -7.66
CA MET A 18 -1.17 3.96 -8.04
C MET A 18 -0.71 2.63 -7.42
N TYR A 19 -1.61 1.94 -6.74
CA TYR A 19 -1.34 0.63 -6.15
C TYR A 19 -2.30 -0.41 -6.70
N ALA A 20 -1.79 -1.61 -6.96
CA ALA A 20 -2.60 -2.81 -7.01
C ALA A 20 -2.87 -3.25 -5.57
N VAL A 21 -4.13 -3.34 -5.18
CA VAL A 21 -4.54 -3.69 -3.81
C VAL A 21 -5.37 -4.96 -3.87
N LEU A 22 -5.04 -5.92 -3.02
CA LEU A 22 -5.79 -7.17 -2.91
C LEU A 22 -5.67 -7.77 -1.51
N PRO A 23 -6.74 -8.40 -1.00
CA PRO A 23 -6.64 -9.36 0.09
C PRO A 23 -5.65 -10.49 -0.24
N VAL A 24 -4.80 -10.86 0.72
CA VAL A 24 -3.73 -11.85 0.52
C VAL A 24 -4.25 -13.25 0.21
N ASP A 25 -5.45 -13.59 0.70
CA ASP A 25 -6.13 -14.85 0.46
C ASP A 25 -6.51 -15.06 -1.02
N ARG A 26 -6.71 -13.98 -1.79
CA ARG A 26 -6.96 -14.03 -3.24
C ARG A 26 -5.80 -14.63 -4.03
N LEU A 27 -4.61 -14.75 -3.44
CA LEU A 27 -3.51 -15.48 -4.07
C LEU A 27 -3.75 -16.99 -4.11
N GLY A 28 -4.61 -17.55 -3.23
CA GLY A 28 -4.87 -18.99 -3.17
C GLY A 28 -3.70 -19.84 -2.65
N LEU A 29 -2.68 -19.21 -2.07
CA LEU A 29 -1.43 -19.86 -1.64
C LEU A 29 -1.33 -20.11 -0.12
N GLY A 30 -2.37 -19.77 0.64
CA GLY A 30 -2.34 -19.86 2.11
C GLY A 30 -1.35 -18.89 2.78
N LEU A 31 -0.87 -17.88 2.05
CA LEU A 31 0.01 -16.84 2.57
C LEU A 31 -0.74 -15.90 3.51
N ARG A 32 -0.01 -15.34 4.47
CA ARG A 32 -0.50 -14.36 5.44
C ARG A 32 0.36 -13.11 5.42
N VAL A 33 -0.17 -12.00 5.86
CA VAL A 33 0.63 -10.78 6.03
C VAL A 33 1.45 -10.89 7.32
N ARG A 34 2.59 -11.58 7.23
CA ARG A 34 3.54 -11.81 8.34
C ARG A 34 4.98 -11.93 7.83
N PRO A 35 6.01 -11.71 8.68
CA PRO A 35 7.40 -11.73 8.26
C PRO A 35 7.83 -13.02 7.56
N GLY A 36 7.33 -14.18 8.01
CA GLY A 36 7.68 -15.49 7.44
C GLY A 36 7.25 -15.70 5.98
N ASP A 37 6.28 -14.94 5.49
CA ASP A 37 5.73 -15.10 4.14
C ASP A 37 6.20 -13.98 3.19
N VAL A 38 6.98 -13.00 3.69
CA VAL A 38 7.36 -11.79 2.94
C VAL A 38 8.08 -12.11 1.62
N THR A 39 8.96 -13.10 1.59
CA THR A 39 9.67 -13.48 0.35
C THR A 39 8.70 -13.90 -0.76
N ALA A 40 7.68 -14.69 -0.42
CA ALA A 40 6.66 -15.11 -1.38
C ALA A 40 5.78 -13.92 -1.81
N LEU A 41 5.46 -13.03 -0.88
CA LEU A 41 4.69 -11.81 -1.16
C LEU A 41 5.49 -10.83 -2.05
N ILE A 42 6.82 -10.74 -1.91
CA ILE A 42 7.68 -9.96 -2.81
C ILE A 42 7.60 -10.52 -4.23
N ALA A 43 7.74 -11.84 -4.40
CA ALA A 43 7.68 -12.48 -5.70
C ALA A 43 6.32 -12.24 -6.39
N ALA A 44 5.22 -12.52 -5.68
CA ALA A 44 3.87 -12.28 -6.19
C ALA A 44 3.60 -10.79 -6.47
N GLY A 45 4.04 -9.90 -5.59
CA GLY A 45 3.83 -8.46 -5.71
C GLY A 45 4.52 -7.85 -6.93
N ARG A 46 5.75 -8.31 -7.24
CA ARG A 46 6.48 -7.93 -8.45
C ARG A 46 5.76 -8.41 -9.70
N GLU A 47 5.40 -9.68 -9.74
CA GLU A 47 4.71 -10.26 -10.88
C GLU A 47 3.38 -9.55 -11.17
N ILE A 48 2.59 -9.27 -10.14
CA ILE A 48 1.33 -8.51 -10.27
C ILE A 48 1.59 -7.14 -10.88
N ARG A 49 2.54 -6.38 -10.31
CA ARG A 49 2.86 -5.04 -10.79
C ARG A 49 3.35 -5.06 -12.24
N ASP A 50 4.29 -5.95 -12.56
CA ASP A 50 4.94 -5.98 -13.86
C ASP A 50 3.95 -6.30 -14.98
N ALA A 51 3.06 -7.26 -14.75
CA ALA A 51 2.06 -7.59 -15.75
C ALA A 51 0.94 -6.54 -15.86
N LEU A 52 0.59 -5.81 -14.79
CA LEU A 52 -0.32 -4.66 -14.88
C LEU A 52 0.29 -3.49 -15.66
N ASN A 53 1.59 -3.21 -15.44
CA ASN A 53 2.30 -2.16 -16.18
C ASN A 53 2.52 -2.53 -17.64
N ALA A 54 2.83 -3.80 -17.94
CA ALA A 54 2.94 -4.27 -19.32
C ALA A 54 1.61 -4.20 -20.09
N ALA A 55 0.49 -4.15 -19.38
CA ALA A 55 -0.85 -4.00 -19.94
C ALA A 55 -1.39 -2.55 -19.89
N ASP A 56 -0.56 -1.58 -19.49
CA ASP A 56 -0.95 -0.17 -19.30
C ASP A 56 -2.23 0.00 -18.45
N ALA A 57 -2.39 -0.84 -17.42
CA ALA A 57 -3.66 -0.97 -16.69
C ALA A 57 -4.01 0.22 -15.78
N ALA A 58 -3.10 1.17 -15.56
CA ALA A 58 -3.27 2.26 -14.62
C ALA A 58 -2.77 3.60 -15.20
N GLU A 59 -3.68 4.50 -15.52
CA GLU A 59 -3.37 5.84 -15.99
C GLU A 59 -3.88 6.91 -15.02
N HIS A 60 -3.01 7.86 -14.66
CA HIS A 60 -3.43 9.01 -13.86
C HIS A 60 -4.05 10.08 -14.77
N PRO A 61 -5.28 10.53 -14.48
CA PRO A 61 -6.08 11.34 -15.41
C PRO A 61 -5.55 12.76 -15.68
N GLY A 62 -4.68 13.31 -14.82
CA GLY A 62 -4.16 14.68 -14.96
C GLY A 62 -2.64 14.82 -14.96
N ASP A 63 -1.88 13.74 -14.76
CA ASP A 63 -0.42 13.80 -14.70
C ASP A 63 0.18 12.44 -15.11
N PRO A 64 0.67 12.30 -16.35
CA PRO A 64 1.22 11.04 -16.85
C PRO A 64 2.38 10.48 -16.02
N ARG A 65 3.10 11.32 -15.26
CA ARG A 65 4.21 10.88 -14.38
C ARG A 65 3.74 10.05 -13.19
N LEU A 66 2.45 10.11 -12.87
CA LEU A 66 1.81 9.35 -11.81
C LEU A 66 1.09 8.08 -12.32
N SER A 67 1.18 7.81 -13.62
CA SER A 67 0.65 6.59 -14.25
C SER A 67 1.57 5.39 -14.00
N GLY A 68 1.01 4.19 -14.16
CA GLY A 68 1.67 2.94 -13.84
C GLY A 68 1.52 2.57 -12.37
N VAL A 69 1.37 1.27 -12.11
CA VAL A 69 1.33 0.69 -10.78
C VAL A 69 2.70 0.82 -10.12
N TYR A 70 2.77 1.60 -9.05
CA TYR A 70 3.97 1.82 -8.24
C TYR A 70 4.36 0.59 -7.41
N GLY A 71 3.35 -0.12 -6.89
CA GLY A 71 3.55 -1.31 -6.08
C GLY A 71 2.25 -2.06 -5.80
N THR A 72 2.40 -3.19 -5.12
CA THR A 72 1.30 -4.08 -4.74
C THR A 72 1.13 -4.06 -3.23
N VAL A 73 -0.09 -3.81 -2.77
CA VAL A 73 -0.48 -3.80 -1.35
C VAL A 73 -1.31 -5.05 -1.07
N PHE A 74 -0.72 -5.98 -0.34
CA PHE A 74 -1.47 -7.14 0.17
C PHE A 74 -2.11 -6.78 1.50
N THR A 75 -3.42 -6.96 1.62
CA THR A 75 -4.18 -6.65 2.83
C THR A 75 -4.69 -7.92 3.50
N GLU A 76 -4.90 -7.84 4.81
CA GLU A 76 -5.50 -8.89 5.63
C GLU A 76 -6.34 -8.23 6.73
N GLU A 77 -7.54 -8.75 7.00
CA GLU A 77 -8.28 -8.36 8.20
C GLU A 77 -7.59 -8.95 9.43
N ALA A 78 -7.07 -8.08 10.29
CA ALA A 78 -6.31 -8.46 11.48
C ALA A 78 -7.18 -8.55 12.74
N GLY A 79 -8.40 -8.02 12.69
CA GLY A 79 -9.40 -8.11 13.75
C GLY A 79 -10.77 -7.69 13.26
N ALA A 80 -11.82 -8.18 13.92
CA ALA A 80 -13.19 -7.80 13.60
C ALA A 80 -13.41 -6.29 13.80
N PRO A 81 -14.26 -5.64 12.99
CA PRO A 81 -14.69 -4.26 13.22
C PRO A 81 -15.25 -4.08 14.63
N VAL A 82 -14.91 -2.97 15.27
CA VAL A 82 -15.38 -2.63 16.62
C VAL A 82 -16.20 -1.34 16.55
N GLU A 83 -17.45 -1.40 16.99
CA GLU A 83 -18.29 -0.22 17.19
C GLU A 83 -17.84 0.58 18.41
N ARG A 84 -17.81 1.90 18.29
CA ARG A 84 -17.47 2.86 19.34
C ARG A 84 -18.75 3.46 19.94
N ALA A 85 -18.62 4.04 21.13
CA ALA A 85 -19.76 4.59 21.87
C ALA A 85 -20.53 5.71 21.14
N ASP A 86 -19.88 6.37 20.17
CA ASP A 86 -20.47 7.41 19.33
C ASP A 86 -21.13 6.86 18.04
N GLY A 87 -21.24 5.53 17.90
CA GLY A 87 -21.80 4.85 16.74
C GLY A 87 -20.87 4.75 15.53
N THR A 88 -19.64 5.25 15.65
CA THR A 88 -18.60 5.08 14.62
C THR A 88 -17.86 3.75 14.78
N TRP A 89 -17.19 3.30 13.73
CA TRP A 89 -16.52 2.01 13.71
C TRP A 89 -15.01 2.17 13.66
N ARG A 90 -14.30 1.16 14.18
CA ARG A 90 -12.87 0.99 14.00
C ARG A 90 -12.59 -0.32 13.29
N LEU A 91 -12.06 -0.23 12.08
CA LEU A 91 -11.54 -1.37 11.32
C LEU A 91 -10.11 -1.68 11.76
N HIS A 92 -9.72 -2.95 11.67
CA HIS A 92 -8.36 -3.37 11.97
C HIS A 92 -7.84 -4.26 10.85
N HIS A 93 -7.05 -3.67 9.96
CA HIS A 93 -6.38 -4.37 8.87
C HIS A 93 -4.88 -4.41 9.10
N ARG A 94 -4.22 -5.36 8.45
CA ARG A 94 -2.78 -5.42 8.29
C ARG A 94 -2.43 -5.41 6.81
N ASN A 95 -1.29 -4.84 6.45
CA ASN A 95 -0.77 -4.91 5.10
C ASN A 95 0.74 -5.15 5.01
N VAL A 96 1.14 -5.50 3.81
CA VAL A 96 2.51 -5.33 3.34
C VAL A 96 2.46 -4.68 1.97
N THR A 97 3.31 -3.67 1.78
CA THR A 97 3.47 -3.01 0.48
C THR A 97 4.79 -3.45 -0.13
N VAL A 98 4.70 -4.07 -1.31
CA VAL A 98 5.85 -4.43 -2.15
C VAL A 98 5.96 -3.39 -3.26
N PHE A 99 7.10 -2.70 -3.36
CA PHE A 99 7.29 -1.60 -4.29
C PHE A 99 8.71 -1.57 -4.85
N ALA A 100 8.93 -0.69 -5.85
CA ALA A 100 10.20 -0.57 -6.54
C ALA A 100 10.77 -1.95 -6.90
N ASP A 101 12.05 -2.16 -6.80
CA ASP A 101 12.68 -3.41 -7.20
C ASP A 101 12.57 -4.53 -6.15
N GLY A 102 11.35 -4.82 -5.68
CA GLY A 102 11.07 -5.85 -4.67
C GLY A 102 11.30 -5.41 -3.24
N GLN A 103 11.33 -4.11 -2.98
CA GLN A 103 11.45 -3.57 -1.63
C GLN A 103 10.13 -3.73 -0.87
N VAL A 104 10.24 -3.87 0.45
CA VAL A 104 9.10 -3.99 1.36
C VAL A 104 9.05 -2.77 2.26
N ASP A 105 7.89 -2.15 2.35
CA ASP A 105 7.66 -1.09 3.33
C ASP A 105 7.48 -1.73 4.72
N ARG A 106 8.27 -1.25 5.69
CA ARG A 106 8.20 -1.69 7.10
C ARG A 106 7.16 -0.89 7.87
N SER A 107 6.71 0.24 7.33
CA SER A 107 5.51 0.93 7.78
C SER A 107 4.28 0.34 7.08
N PRO A 108 3.06 0.72 7.49
CA PRO A 108 1.84 0.39 6.75
C PRO A 108 1.76 1.07 5.37
N CYS A 109 2.78 1.82 4.96
CA CYS A 109 2.86 2.65 3.77
C CYS A 109 1.82 3.78 3.78
N GLY A 110 2.25 5.04 3.84
CA GLY A 110 1.33 6.18 3.94
C GLY A 110 0.37 6.28 2.75
N SER A 111 0.93 6.28 1.54
CA SER A 111 0.17 6.30 0.29
C SER A 111 -0.59 5.00 0.03
N GLY A 112 -0.05 3.84 0.42
CA GLY A 112 -0.78 2.56 0.38
C GLY A 112 -1.97 2.52 1.33
N THR A 113 -1.83 3.13 2.53
CA THR A 113 -2.93 3.31 3.49
C THR A 113 -3.98 4.26 2.95
N ALA A 114 -3.59 5.37 2.31
CA ALA A 114 -4.50 6.29 1.65
C ALA A 114 -5.29 5.60 0.52
N ALA A 115 -4.64 4.78 -0.31
CA ALA A 115 -5.29 3.98 -1.33
C ALA A 115 -6.28 2.97 -0.72
N ARG A 116 -5.93 2.31 0.39
CA ARG A 116 -6.85 1.41 1.11
C ARG A 116 -8.05 2.15 1.69
N VAL A 117 -7.88 3.36 2.23
CA VAL A 117 -8.98 4.20 2.69
C VAL A 117 -9.94 4.53 1.55
N ALA A 118 -9.43 4.87 0.36
CA ALA A 118 -10.28 5.13 -0.80
C ALA A 118 -11.12 3.90 -1.22
N LEU A 119 -10.51 2.71 -1.26
CA LEU A 119 -11.21 1.47 -1.59
C LEU A 119 -12.28 1.09 -0.54
N LEU A 120 -11.97 1.24 0.75
CA LEU A 120 -12.95 0.97 1.81
C LEU A 120 -14.10 1.98 1.80
N ALA A 121 -13.82 3.24 1.43
CA ALA A 121 -14.84 4.25 1.26
C ALA A 121 -15.77 3.93 0.08
N ASP A 122 -15.21 3.52 -1.06
CA ASP A 122 -15.95 3.12 -2.26
C ASP A 122 -16.84 1.89 -1.98
N ALA A 123 -16.32 0.92 -1.22
CA ALA A 123 -17.07 -0.24 -0.75
C ALA A 123 -18.12 0.07 0.34
N GLY A 124 -18.13 1.29 0.90
CA GLY A 124 -19.00 1.68 2.02
C GLY A 124 -18.62 1.08 3.37
N GLU A 125 -17.46 0.41 3.47
CA GLU A 125 -16.96 -0.25 4.68
C GLU A 125 -16.31 0.73 5.67
N LEU A 126 -15.76 1.84 5.18
CA LEU A 126 -15.22 2.93 6.00
C LEU A 126 -15.98 4.22 5.71
N ARG A 127 -16.71 4.74 6.69
CA ARG A 127 -17.53 5.96 6.56
C ARG A 127 -16.87 7.16 7.23
N LEU A 128 -17.42 8.34 7.02
CA LEU A 128 -16.97 9.56 7.70
C LEU A 128 -17.11 9.37 9.22
N GLY A 129 -16.04 9.66 9.96
CA GLY A 129 -15.96 9.43 11.41
C GLY A 129 -15.38 8.06 11.80
N ASP A 130 -15.44 7.06 10.91
CA ASP A 130 -14.81 5.76 11.14
C ASP A 130 -13.28 5.87 11.09
N GLU A 131 -12.60 4.91 11.71
CA GLU A 131 -11.13 4.83 11.76
C GLU A 131 -10.65 3.47 11.25
N LEU A 132 -9.61 3.48 10.44
CA LEU A 132 -8.81 2.31 10.11
C LEU A 132 -7.54 2.30 10.97
N ARG A 133 -7.38 1.29 11.81
CA ARG A 133 -6.09 0.92 12.39
C ARG A 133 -5.39 0.00 11.39
N HIS A 134 -4.35 0.52 10.73
CA HIS A 134 -3.63 -0.20 9.68
C HIS A 134 -2.26 -0.64 10.19
N GLU A 135 -2.08 -1.93 10.42
CA GLU A 135 -0.81 -2.53 10.85
C GLU A 135 0.08 -2.90 9.66
N SER A 136 1.38 -2.81 9.83
CA SER A 136 2.38 -3.32 8.88
C SER A 136 2.71 -4.78 9.18
N VAL A 137 3.46 -5.39 8.25
CA VAL A 137 4.03 -6.74 8.41
C VAL A 137 4.96 -6.90 9.61
N VAL A 138 5.53 -5.81 10.14
CA VAL A 138 6.39 -5.82 11.34
C VAL A 138 5.71 -5.27 12.59
N GLY A 139 4.39 -5.03 12.54
CA GLY A 139 3.58 -4.62 13.70
C GLY A 139 3.56 -3.12 14.02
N SER A 140 4.27 -2.28 13.26
CA SER A 140 4.05 -0.82 13.31
C SER A 140 2.65 -0.48 12.80
N ALA A 141 2.04 0.62 13.23
CA ALA A 141 0.66 0.94 12.86
C ALA A 141 0.43 2.43 12.57
N PHE A 142 -0.47 2.69 11.63
CA PHE A 142 -1.06 3.99 11.38
C PHE A 142 -2.53 4.00 11.80
N ARG A 143 -3.03 5.18 12.13
CA ARG A 143 -4.47 5.48 12.17
C ARG A 143 -4.83 6.24 10.91
N ALA A 144 -5.87 5.83 10.22
CA ALA A 144 -6.33 6.51 9.03
C ALA A 144 -7.84 6.72 9.07
N ARG A 145 -8.31 7.83 8.50
CA ARG A 145 -9.74 8.17 8.42
C ARG A 145 -10.03 8.93 7.13
N ILE A 146 -11.32 9.04 6.80
CA ILE A 146 -11.79 9.99 5.80
C ILE A 146 -11.89 11.36 6.48
N GLU A 147 -11.12 12.34 6.01
CA GLU A 147 -11.23 13.73 6.45
C GLU A 147 -12.51 14.35 5.87
N ARG A 148 -12.72 14.15 4.56
CA ARG A 148 -13.94 14.56 3.84
C ARG A 148 -14.10 13.82 2.52
N PRO A 149 -15.33 13.61 2.03
CA PRO A 149 -15.58 13.26 0.64
C PRO A 149 -15.17 14.41 -0.31
N THR A 150 -14.87 14.06 -1.56
CA THR A 150 -14.52 15.03 -2.62
C THR A 150 -14.77 14.44 -4.00
N THR A 151 -14.51 15.21 -5.05
CA THR A 151 -14.52 14.75 -6.43
C THR A 151 -13.21 15.17 -7.10
N VAL A 152 -12.60 14.27 -7.86
CA VAL A 152 -11.34 14.52 -8.58
C VAL A 152 -11.52 14.03 -10.01
N HIS A 153 -11.30 14.91 -10.99
CA HIS A 153 -11.54 14.61 -12.41
C HIS A 153 -12.93 13.99 -12.69
N GLY A 154 -13.97 14.47 -12.01
CA GLY A 154 -15.34 13.98 -12.14
C GLY A 154 -15.63 12.64 -11.47
N ARG A 155 -14.66 12.03 -10.78
CA ARG A 155 -14.81 10.75 -10.07
C ARG A 155 -15.00 10.97 -8.57
N PRO A 156 -15.87 10.21 -7.89
CA PRO A 156 -15.94 10.19 -6.43
C PRO A 156 -14.56 9.88 -5.83
N ALA A 157 -14.21 10.60 -4.77
CA ALA A 157 -12.94 10.44 -4.08
C ALA A 157 -13.08 10.84 -2.60
N VAL A 158 -12.04 10.59 -1.83
CA VAL A 158 -11.93 11.02 -0.43
C VAL A 158 -10.62 11.75 -0.21
N VAL A 159 -10.59 12.63 0.77
CA VAL A 159 -9.34 13.16 1.35
C VAL A 159 -8.99 12.27 2.53
N PRO A 160 -7.99 11.37 2.43
CA PRO A 160 -7.57 10.53 3.53
C PRO A 160 -6.67 11.32 4.49
N ALA A 161 -6.85 11.14 5.78
CA ALA A 161 -5.91 11.59 6.81
C ALA A 161 -5.21 10.37 7.40
N VAL A 162 -3.88 10.31 7.30
CA VAL A 162 -3.05 9.22 7.84
C VAL A 162 -2.17 9.78 8.95
N THR A 163 -2.21 9.15 10.11
CA THR A 163 -1.45 9.53 11.31
C THR A 163 -0.53 8.39 11.72
N GLY A 164 0.76 8.69 11.85
CA GLY A 164 1.77 7.78 12.36
C GLY A 164 2.72 8.49 13.32
N THR A 165 3.75 7.78 13.75
CA THR A 165 4.82 8.31 14.60
C THR A 165 6.17 8.05 13.95
N ALA A 166 7.06 9.03 14.03
CA ALA A 166 8.46 8.90 13.64
C ALA A 166 9.35 9.26 14.83
N TYR A 167 10.55 8.68 14.86
CA TYR A 167 11.53 8.90 15.92
C TYR A 167 12.86 9.29 15.28
N ALA A 168 13.55 10.28 15.86
CA ALA A 168 14.91 10.60 15.43
C ALA A 168 15.82 9.39 15.70
N THR A 169 16.50 8.88 14.67
CA THR A 169 17.40 7.72 14.77
C THR A 169 18.87 8.12 14.79
N GLY A 170 19.20 9.34 14.35
CA GLY A 170 20.56 9.85 14.34
C GLY A 170 20.69 11.10 13.48
N THR A 171 21.93 11.58 13.37
CA THR A 171 22.34 12.62 12.42
C THR A 171 23.54 12.08 11.64
N SER A 172 23.55 12.26 10.32
CA SER A 172 24.57 11.70 9.45
C SER A 172 25.13 12.78 8.51
N ARG A 173 26.43 12.71 8.22
CA ARG A 173 27.11 13.49 7.17
C ARG A 173 27.70 12.51 6.17
N PHE A 174 27.17 12.51 4.94
CA PHE A 174 27.71 11.74 3.82
C PHE A 174 28.68 12.62 3.03
N THR A 175 29.84 12.08 2.66
CA THR A 175 30.85 12.73 1.83
C THR A 175 31.20 11.76 0.70
N VAL A 176 31.33 12.26 -0.52
CA VAL A 176 31.74 11.47 -1.69
C VAL A 176 33.10 11.97 -2.15
N ASP A 177 34.05 11.05 -2.28
CA ASP A 177 35.36 11.33 -2.86
C ASP A 177 35.24 11.33 -4.39
N PRO A 178 35.74 12.35 -5.12
CA PRO A 178 35.72 12.36 -6.58
C PRO A 178 36.45 11.18 -7.23
N ASP A 179 37.39 10.53 -6.52
CA ASP A 179 38.13 9.37 -7.02
C ASP A 179 37.47 8.02 -6.67
N ASP A 180 36.33 8.01 -5.97
CA ASP A 180 35.62 6.77 -5.62
C ASP A 180 34.95 6.11 -6.84
N THR A 181 35.56 5.02 -7.32
CA THR A 181 35.09 4.23 -8.46
C THR A 181 33.78 3.47 -8.21
N LEU A 182 33.30 3.42 -6.97
CA LEU A 182 32.05 2.75 -6.60
C LEU A 182 30.85 3.69 -6.58
N VAL A 183 31.02 4.99 -6.84
CA VAL A 183 29.92 5.94 -7.09
C VAL A 183 29.18 5.53 -8.39
N PRO A 184 27.84 5.47 -8.42
CA PRO A 184 26.86 6.02 -7.46
C PRO A 184 26.40 5.06 -6.35
N GLY A 185 27.15 3.99 -6.09
CA GLY A 185 26.79 2.85 -5.25
C GLY A 185 26.46 1.63 -6.10
N PHE A 186 26.25 0.50 -5.43
CA PHE A 186 25.89 -0.76 -6.08
C PHE A 186 24.82 -1.50 -5.27
N VAL A 187 24.10 -2.39 -5.94
CA VAL A 187 23.08 -3.26 -5.32
C VAL A 187 23.38 -4.69 -5.72
N LEU A 188 23.46 -5.59 -4.73
CA LEU A 188 23.54 -7.04 -4.93
C LEU A 188 22.32 -7.66 -4.26
N ARG A 189 21.47 -8.36 -5.02
CA ARG A 189 20.20 -8.92 -4.54
C ARG A 189 19.76 -10.10 -5.39
#